data_AF-C0E5H6-F1
#
_entry.id   AF-C0E5H6-F1
#
_cell.length_a   1.000
_cell.length_b   1.000
_cell.length_c   1.000
_cell.angle_alpha   90.00
_cell.angle_beta   90.00
_cell.angle_gamma   90.00
#
_symmetry.space_group_name_H-M   'P 1'
#
loop_
_entity.id
_entity.type
_entity.pdbx_description
1 polymer ?
#
loop_
_entity_poly.entity_id
_entity_poly.type
_entity_poly.pdbx_seq_one_letter_code
_entity_poly.pdbx_strand_id
1 'polypeptide(L)'
;MAHLHEIATKFASMKTELDGTEQSATELHGVDANDGHLVATAVTDFLSEWKQSRKTLNENIGILGEVSGKIADLVIGFDTDVSKSIGDAASKMKENQ
;
A
#
# COMPACT_ATOMS: atom_id res chain seq x y z
N MET A 1 -12.73 11.53 -5.74
CA MET A 1 -12.59 10.63 -4.57
C MET A 1 -12.44 9.15 -4.95
N ALA A 2 -13.13 8.66 -5.98
CA ALA A 2 -12.93 7.31 -6.53
C ALA A 2 -11.44 6.99 -6.83
N HIS A 3 -10.67 7.96 -7.30
CA HIS A 3 -9.23 7.79 -7.58
C HIS A 3 -8.37 7.50 -6.33
N LEU A 4 -8.72 8.03 -5.14
CA LEU A 4 -7.95 7.74 -3.91
C LEU A 4 -8.24 6.34 -3.37
N HIS A 5 -9.50 5.89 -3.46
CA HIS A 5 -9.82 4.48 -3.22
C HIS A 5 -9.15 3.56 -4.24
N GLU A 6 -9.11 3.96 -5.51
CA GLU A 6 -8.41 3.21 -6.56
C GLU A 6 -6.90 3.10 -6.26
N ILE A 7 -6.28 4.18 -5.78
CA ILE A 7 -4.88 4.18 -5.33
C ILE A 7 -4.70 3.26 -4.11
N ALA A 8 -5.60 3.31 -3.12
CA ALA A 8 -5.55 2.41 -1.97
C ALA A 8 -5.63 0.92 -2.39
N THR A 9 -6.54 0.60 -3.31
CA THR A 9 -6.67 -0.76 -3.87
C THR A 9 -5.40 -1.17 -4.62
N LYS A 10 -4.82 -0.29 -5.44
CA LYS A 10 -3.57 -0.56 -6.16
C LYS A 10 -2.41 -0.85 -5.21
N PHE A 11 -2.28 -0.08 -4.12
CA PHE A 11 -1.26 -0.34 -3.10
C PHE A 11 -1.49 -1.68 -2.38
N ALA A 12 -2.74 -2.05 -2.07
CA ALA A 12 -3.05 -3.36 -1.50
C ALA A 12 -2.67 -4.53 -2.43
N SER A 13 -2.94 -4.39 -3.73
CA SER A 13 -2.52 -5.38 -4.74
C SER A 13 -1.00 -5.49 -4.84
N MET A 14 -0.29 -4.37 -4.92
CA MET A 14 1.19 -4.36 -4.96
C MET A 14 1.80 -5.03 -3.74
N LYS A 15 1.25 -4.77 -2.54
CA LYS A 15 1.69 -5.44 -1.31
C LYS A 15 1.55 -6.96 -1.42
N THR A 16 0.41 -7.44 -1.91
CA THR A 16 0.13 -8.87 -2.08
C THR A 16 1.12 -9.53 -3.05
N GLU A 17 1.40 -8.89 -4.19
CA GLU A 17 2.36 -9.39 -5.18
C GLU A 17 3.80 -9.46 -4.61
N LEU A 18 4.20 -8.43 -3.88
CA LEU A 18 5.52 -8.37 -3.24
C LEU A 18 5.66 -9.39 -2.11
N ASP A 19 4.61 -9.64 -1.33
CA ASP A 19 4.57 -10.70 -0.32
C ASP A 19 4.72 -12.09 -0.97
N GLY A 20 4.08 -12.33 -2.12
CA GLY A 20 4.21 -13.59 -2.88
C GLY A 20 5.60 -13.83 -3.48
N THR A 21 6.32 -12.76 -3.85
CA THR A 21 7.65 -12.85 -4.49
C THR A 21 8.71 -13.43 -3.54
N GLU A 22 8.57 -13.29 -2.21
CA GLU A 22 9.49 -13.90 -1.24
C GLU A 22 9.54 -15.41 -1.32
N GLN A 23 8.38 -16.04 -1.48
CA GLN A 23 8.26 -17.49 -1.46
C GLN A 23 9.00 -18.15 -2.63
N SER A 24 9.25 -17.38 -3.69
CA SER A 24 9.98 -17.82 -4.88
C SER A 24 11.50 -17.58 -4.80
N ALA A 25 11.97 -16.86 -3.78
CA ALA A 25 13.38 -16.60 -3.56
C ALA A 25 14.02 -17.74 -2.73
N THR A 26 14.40 -18.82 -3.41
CA THR A 26 15.16 -19.93 -2.82
C THR A 26 16.65 -19.62 -2.70
N GLU A 27 17.27 -20.08 -1.61
CA GLU A 27 18.72 -20.02 -1.41
C GLU A 27 19.45 -20.90 -2.44
N LEU A 28 20.58 -20.41 -2.95
CA LEU A 28 21.44 -21.18 -3.84
C LEU A 28 22.28 -22.17 -3.02
N HIS A 29 22.07 -23.47 -3.21
CA HIS A 29 22.91 -24.52 -2.65
C HIS A 29 23.84 -25.12 -3.72
N GLY A 30 25.13 -25.31 -3.39
CA GLY A 30 26.06 -26.13 -4.19
C GLY A 30 27.10 -25.38 -5.04
N VAL A 31 27.60 -24.23 -4.60
CA VAL A 31 28.66 -23.50 -5.33
C VAL A 31 30.05 -24.12 -5.05
N ASP A 32 30.88 -24.25 -6.09
CA ASP A 32 32.20 -24.91 -6.17
C ASP A 32 33.11 -24.79 -4.92
N ALA A 33 33.90 -25.82 -4.64
CA ALA A 33 34.71 -25.97 -3.42
C ALA A 33 35.84 -24.93 -3.26
N ASN A 34 36.24 -24.23 -4.33
CA ASN A 34 37.34 -23.25 -4.28
C ASN A 34 36.86 -21.83 -3.95
N ASP A 35 35.96 -21.26 -4.75
CA ASP A 35 35.45 -19.89 -4.56
C ASP A 35 33.95 -19.81 -4.22
N GLY A 36 33.26 -20.95 -4.21
CA GLY A 36 31.82 -21.02 -4.01
C GLY A 36 31.35 -20.57 -2.64
N HIS A 37 32.21 -20.61 -1.62
CA HIS A 37 31.89 -20.08 -0.30
C HIS A 37 31.78 -18.54 -0.30
N LEU A 38 32.60 -17.83 -1.08
CA LEU A 38 32.52 -16.37 -1.22
C LEU A 38 31.27 -15.98 -2.01
N VAL A 39 30.97 -16.71 -3.08
CA VAL A 39 29.76 -16.51 -3.88
C VAL A 39 28.51 -16.79 -3.05
N ALA A 40 28.49 -17.89 -2.28
CA ALA A 40 27.39 -18.22 -1.39
C ALA A 40 27.18 -17.12 -0.32
N THR A 41 28.26 -16.63 0.30
CA THR A 41 28.19 -15.53 1.27
C THR A 41 27.60 -14.28 0.65
N ALA A 42 28.13 -13.85 -0.51
CA ALA A 42 27.63 -12.66 -1.21
C ALA A 42 26.15 -12.80 -1.63
N VAL A 43 25.72 -13.99 -2.07
CA VAL A 43 24.32 -14.28 -2.40
C VAL A 43 23.44 -14.24 -1.15
N THR A 44 23.90 -14.81 -0.03
CA THR A 44 23.16 -14.78 1.24
C THR A 44 23.00 -13.35 1.76
N ASP A 45 24.06 -12.55 1.73
CA ASP A 45 24.02 -11.15 2.15
C ASP A 45 23.06 -10.35 1.26
N PHE A 46 23.17 -10.51 -0.06
CA PHE A 46 22.23 -9.90 -1.00
C PHE A 46 20.78 -10.30 -0.74
N LEU A 47 20.50 -11.60 -0.51
CA LEU A 47 19.15 -12.09 -0.22
C LEU A 47 18.60 -11.50 1.09
N SER A 48 19.46 -11.34 2.10
CA SER A 48 19.09 -10.73 3.38
C SER A 48 18.73 -9.25 3.21
N GLU A 49 19.59 -8.48 2.54
CA GLU A 49 19.35 -7.06 2.24
C GLU A 49 18.10 -6.87 1.38
N TRP A 50 17.92 -7.72 0.37
CA TRP A 50 16.74 -7.72 -0.49
C TRP A 50 15.46 -8.00 0.31
N LYS A 51 15.45 -9.01 1.19
CA LYS A 51 14.31 -9.33 2.07
C LYS A 51 13.97 -8.13 2.96
N GLN A 52 14.97 -7.48 3.56
CA GLN A 52 14.76 -6.32 4.41
C GLN A 52 14.23 -5.11 3.62
N SER A 53 14.83 -4.80 2.47
CA SER A 53 14.39 -3.70 1.60
C SER A 53 12.94 -3.87 1.15
N ARG A 54 12.57 -5.08 0.73
CA ARG A 54 11.20 -5.43 0.33
C ARG A 54 10.22 -5.32 1.49
N LYS A 55 10.60 -5.76 2.70
CA LYS A 55 9.75 -5.61 3.90
C LYS A 55 9.44 -4.13 4.16
N THR A 56 10.46 -3.27 4.15
CA THR A 56 10.29 -1.82 4.29
C THR A 56 9.38 -1.23 3.21
N LEU A 57 9.56 -1.66 1.94
CA LEU A 57 8.69 -1.23 0.85
C LEU A 57 7.23 -1.65 1.09
N ASN A 58 6.99 -2.87 1.55
CA ASN A 58 5.65 -3.40 1.84
C ASN A 58 4.97 -2.72 3.03
N GLU A 59 5.73 -2.24 4.00
CA GLU A 59 5.24 -1.41 5.10
C GLU A 59 4.82 -0.04 4.58
N ASN A 60 5.69 0.62 3.80
CA ASN A 60 5.42 1.93 3.21
C ASN A 60 4.18 1.92 2.29
N ILE A 61 4.08 0.92 1.41
CA ILE A 61 2.92 0.74 0.52
C ILE A 61 1.64 0.54 1.33
N GLY A 62 1.68 -0.25 2.40
CA GLY A 62 0.53 -0.46 3.29
C GLY A 62 0.07 0.84 3.94
N ILE A 63 0.99 1.63 4.50
CA ILE A 63 0.70 2.92 5.12
C ILE A 63 0.10 3.90 4.09
N LEU A 64 0.68 3.99 2.90
CA LEU A 64 0.18 4.88 1.85
C LEU A 64 -1.24 4.50 1.39
N GLY A 65 -1.51 3.19 1.29
CA GLY A 65 -2.85 2.67 0.99
C GLY A 65 -3.87 3.07 2.06
N GLU A 66 -3.54 2.87 3.33
CA GLU A 66 -4.41 3.22 4.46
C GLU A 66 -4.70 4.74 4.52
N VAL A 67 -3.65 5.56 4.40
CA VAL A 67 -3.77 7.02 4.41
C VAL A 67 -4.62 7.50 3.24
N SER A 68 -4.41 6.96 2.05
CA SER A 68 -5.20 7.31 0.86
C SER A 68 -6.69 6.97 1.03
N GLY A 69 -6.99 5.80 1.61
CA GLY A 69 -8.35 5.39 1.94
C GLY A 69 -9.02 6.32 2.96
N LYS A 70 -8.30 6.64 4.06
CA LYS A 70 -8.81 7.57 5.08
C LYS A 70 -9.11 8.96 4.50
N ILE A 71 -8.26 9.49 3.63
CA ILE A 71 -8.53 10.78 2.96
C ILE A 71 -9.76 10.67 2.07
N ALA A 72 -9.94 9.55 1.37
CA ALA A 72 -11.11 9.33 0.54
C ALA A 72 -12.42 9.38 1.36
N ASP A 73 -12.45 8.65 2.48
CA ASP A 73 -13.60 8.59 3.38
C ASP A 73 -13.91 9.97 4.00
N LEU A 74 -12.88 10.70 4.43
CA LEU A 74 -13.03 11.99 5.12
C LEU A 74 -13.65 13.04 4.21
N VAL A 75 -13.25 13.08 2.93
CA VAL A 75 -13.83 14.02 1.96
C VAL A 75 -15.23 13.59 1.53
N ILE A 76 -15.51 12.28 1.38
CA ILE A 76 -16.87 11.80 1.10
C ILE A 76 -17.83 12.19 2.23
N GLY A 77 -17.38 12.05 3.48
CA GLY A 77 -18.12 12.49 4.66
C GLY A 77 -18.38 14.00 4.64
N PHE A 78 -17.34 14.79 4.38
CA PHE A 78 -17.46 16.25 4.25
C PHE A 78 -18.45 16.67 3.15
N ASP A 79 -18.36 16.10 1.94
CA ASP A 79 -19.27 16.39 0.83
C ASP A 79 -20.73 16.04 1.18
N THR A 80 -20.93 14.93 1.91
CA THR A 80 -22.24 14.51 2.39
C THR A 80 -22.81 15.49 3.41
N ASP A 81 -22.02 15.90 4.40
CA ASP A 81 -22.43 16.83 5.45
C ASP A 81 -22.74 18.23 4.90
N VAL A 82 -21.94 18.70 3.95
CA VAL A 82 -22.16 19.97 3.26
C VAL A 82 -23.43 19.90 2.41
N SER A 83 -23.62 18.84 1.63
CA SER A 83 -24.82 18.67 0.79
C SER A 83 -26.09 18.64 1.64
N LYS A 84 -26.05 17.94 2.78
CA LYS A 84 -27.15 17.90 3.74
C LYS A 84 -27.43 19.28 4.34
N SER A 85 -26.40 19.99 4.80
CA SER A 85 -26.56 21.33 5.38
C SER A 85 -27.14 22.33 4.38
N ILE A 86 -26.73 22.26 3.12
CA ILE A 86 -27.30 23.08 2.04
C ILE A 86 -28.77 22.70 1.79
N GLY A 87 -29.09 21.41 1.74
CA GLY A 87 -30.47 20.92 1.57
C GLY A 87 -31.41 21.36 2.69
N ASP A 88 -30.93 21.31 3.94
CA ASP A 88 -31.67 21.78 5.12
C ASP A 88 -31.89 23.30 5.07
N ALA A 89 -30.86 24.07 4.70
CA ALA A 89 -30.98 25.52 4.53
C ALA A 89 -31.97 25.90 3.42
N ALA A 90 -31.90 25.23 2.27
CA ALA A 90 -32.80 25.45 1.14
C ALA A 90 -34.26 25.11 1.49
N SER A 91 -34.49 24.04 2.26
CA SER A 91 -35.82 23.66 2.74
C SER A 91 -36.40 24.73 3.67
N LYS A 92 -35.61 25.22 4.63
CA LYS A 92 -36.02 26.33 5.51
C LYS A 92 -36.33 27.62 4.76
N MET A 93 -35.61 27.92 3.67
CA MET A 93 -35.92 29.09 2.85
C MET A 93 -37.26 28.97 2.14
N LYS A 94 -37.62 27.76 1.67
CA LYS A 94 -38.92 27.49 1.04
C LYS A 94 -40.10 27.57 2.00
N GLU A 95 -39.90 27.16 3.25
CA GLU A 95 -40.94 27.22 4.30
C GLU A 95 -41.26 28.66 4.75
N ASN A 96 -40.34 29.60 4.53
CA ASN A 96 -40.49 31.02 4.90
C ASN A 96 -40.98 31.92 3.75
N GLN A 97 -41.40 31.34 2.61
CA GLN A 97 -42.04 32.03 1.48
C GLN A 97 -43.53 31.71 1.44
#